data_AF-A0ABD2XQH4-F1
#
_entry.id   AF-A0ABD2XQH4-F1
#
_cell.length_a   1.000
_cell.length_b   1.000
_cell.length_c   1.000
_cell.angle_alpha   90.00
_cell.angle_beta   90.00
_cell.angle_gamma   90.00
#
_symmetry.space_group_name_H-M   'P 1'
#
loop_
_entity.id
_entity.type
_entity.pdbx_description
1 polymer ?
#
loop_
_entity_poly.entity_id
_entity_poly.type
_entity_poly.pdbx_seq_one_letter_code
_entity_poly.pdbx_strand_id
1 'polypeptide(L)'
;MTPLHCICEGYDEEVAMSFLKIIFEIANDKHQLVQVDAVDKFGRTPLQLAVENHRPFVVDILLDHGADPSKYVFPYESYFLKHFHGFDPCILEKMTSGLMIVELLEKKGHELDLRNALLILKGLVECEFLDRSMNPEFWPITTDFASQSKEIMIRSNDDNDANDKGAAREAKNLLDRPSLSLYNFLRLRPKETEKLVTYVDCLKLVRSEKFKKLPCGYELRSCTEVVGQIMSRRFRRRWALEIFMELTSYQLPILCCEKIINLLNDQDFLGICLAAEIVPKEETQNMSYCSPRDRT
;
A
#
# COMPACT_ATOMS: atom_id res chain seq x y z
N MET A 1 9.79 0.30 25.69
CA MET A 1 9.83 1.50 24.83
C MET A 1 11.29 1.83 24.59
N THR A 2 11.70 1.93 23.32
CA THR A 2 13.10 2.16 22.89
C THR A 2 13.16 3.39 21.97
N PRO A 3 14.36 3.93 21.64
CA PRO A 3 14.46 5.04 20.69
C PRO A 3 13.77 4.77 19.34
N LEU A 4 13.81 3.52 18.86
CA LEU A 4 13.11 3.11 17.64
C LEU A 4 11.59 3.30 17.73
N HIS A 5 10.98 3.04 18.89
CA HIS A 5 9.55 3.28 19.08
C HIS A 5 9.21 4.77 18.94
N CYS A 6 9.98 5.64 19.59
CA CYS A 6 9.77 7.09 19.50
C CYS A 6 9.90 7.60 18.05
N ILE A 7 10.87 7.05 17.29
CA ILE A 7 11.08 7.40 15.88
C ILE A 7 9.89 6.98 15.01
N CYS A 8 9.33 5.80 15.26
CA CYS A 8 8.20 5.28 14.50
C CYS A 8 6.88 6.00 14.81
N GLU A 9 6.73 6.60 15.99
CA GLU A 9 5.47 7.20 16.46
C GLU A 9 5.39 8.72 16.20
N GLY A 10 6.46 9.49 16.43
CA GLY A 10 6.30 10.93 16.77
C GLY A 10 6.94 11.98 15.86
N TYR A 11 7.81 11.62 14.91
CA TYR A 11 8.56 12.59 14.10
C TYR A 11 8.02 12.71 12.68
N ASP A 12 8.26 13.81 11.96
CA ASP A 12 8.07 13.80 10.50
C ASP A 12 9.02 12.78 9.82
N GLU A 13 8.75 12.44 8.56
CA GLU A 13 9.44 11.36 7.87
C GLU A 13 10.94 11.64 7.68
N GLU A 14 11.31 12.88 7.31
CA GLU A 14 12.72 13.25 7.09
C GLU A 14 13.54 13.16 8.37
N VAL A 15 12.98 13.66 9.48
CA VAL A 15 13.61 13.57 10.80
C VAL A 15 13.69 12.11 11.27
N ALA A 16 12.63 11.32 11.08
CA ALA A 16 12.63 9.90 11.42
C ALA A 16 13.72 9.13 10.66
N MET A 17 13.83 9.35 9.34
CA MET A 17 14.84 8.74 8.48
C MET A 17 16.26 9.12 8.91
N SER A 18 16.47 10.40 9.24
CA SER A 18 17.77 10.90 9.73
C SER A 18 18.18 10.22 11.03
N PHE A 19 17.26 10.08 11.99
CA PHE A 19 17.56 9.39 13.25
C PHE A 19 17.82 7.90 13.09
N LEU A 20 17.04 7.19 12.24
CA LEU A 20 17.29 5.78 11.98
C LEU A 20 18.68 5.56 11.39
N LYS A 21 19.06 6.39 10.40
CA LYS A 21 20.38 6.33 9.78
C LYS A 21 21.49 6.49 10.81
N ILE A 22 21.40 7.52 11.66
CA ILE A 22 22.39 7.76 12.72
C ILE A 22 22.47 6.57 13.69
N ILE A 23 21.33 6.04 14.14
CA ILE A 23 21.29 4.93 15.10
C ILE A 23 21.97 3.67 14.52
N PHE A 24 21.62 3.31 13.28
CA PHE A 24 22.17 2.11 12.65
C PHE A 24 23.63 2.29 12.24
N GLU A 25 24.05 3.47 11.79
CA GLU A 25 25.47 3.77 11.50
C GLU A 25 26.33 3.65 12.77
N ILE A 26 25.93 4.28 13.88
CA ILE A 26 26.66 4.19 15.15
C ILE A 26 26.74 2.75 15.66
N ALA A 27 25.63 2.00 15.55
CA ALA A 27 25.59 0.61 15.97
C ALA A 27 26.55 -0.26 15.15
N ASN A 28 26.60 -0.03 13.83
CA ASN A 28 27.49 -0.74 12.93
C ASN A 28 28.97 -0.42 13.21
N ASP A 29 29.29 0.87 13.41
CA ASP A 29 30.65 1.33 13.77
C ASP A 29 31.14 0.75 15.10
N LYS A 30 30.22 0.55 16.05
CA LYS A 30 30.51 -0.05 17.36
C LYS A 30 30.38 -1.56 17.40
N HIS A 31 30.04 -2.21 16.28
CA HIS A 31 29.73 -3.63 16.21
C HIS A 31 28.69 -4.07 17.26
N GLN A 32 27.70 -3.21 17.53
CA GLN A 32 26.65 -3.44 18.50
C GLN A 32 25.33 -3.78 17.79
N LEU A 33 24.62 -4.79 18.29
CA LEU A 33 23.29 -5.13 17.79
C LEU A 33 22.24 -4.15 18.32
N VAL A 34 21.46 -3.56 17.40
CA VAL A 34 20.26 -2.80 17.76
C VAL A 34 19.12 -3.80 17.99
N GLN A 35 18.43 -3.69 19.12
CA GLN A 35 17.24 -4.50 19.40
C GLN A 35 16.04 -3.98 18.59
N VAL A 36 15.99 -4.33 17.32
CA VAL A 36 14.96 -3.88 16.36
C VAL A 36 13.56 -4.40 16.67
N ASP A 37 13.45 -5.59 17.27
CA ASP A 37 12.18 -6.22 17.66
C ASP A 37 11.86 -6.05 19.16
N ALA A 38 12.50 -5.11 19.85
CA ALA A 38 12.12 -4.81 21.23
C ALA A 38 10.63 -4.43 21.28
N VAL A 39 9.91 -4.84 22.33
CA VAL A 39 8.50 -4.48 22.50
C VAL A 39 8.33 -3.31 23.49
N ASP A 40 7.31 -2.48 23.27
CA ASP A 40 6.90 -1.47 24.23
C ASP A 40 6.02 -2.04 25.38
N LYS A 41 5.50 -1.16 26.22
CA LYS A 41 4.62 -1.54 27.34
C LYS A 41 3.26 -2.09 26.89
N PHE A 42 2.93 -1.95 25.61
CA PHE A 42 1.72 -2.46 24.99
C PHE A 42 1.99 -3.72 24.13
N GLY A 43 3.23 -4.23 24.15
CA GLY A 43 3.62 -5.41 23.38
C GLY A 43 3.87 -5.14 21.89
N ARG A 44 3.92 -3.88 21.47
CA ARG A 44 4.13 -3.50 20.05
C ARG A 44 5.61 -3.41 19.74
N THR A 45 6.01 -3.83 18.55
CA THR A 45 7.37 -3.60 18.02
C THR A 45 7.48 -2.24 17.32
N PRO A 46 8.69 -1.70 17.08
CA PRO A 46 8.88 -0.55 16.21
C PRO A 46 8.28 -0.75 14.82
N LEU A 47 8.39 -1.96 14.25
CA LEU A 47 7.80 -2.31 12.96
C LEU A 47 6.28 -2.11 12.99
N GLN A 48 5.61 -2.61 14.04
CA GLN A 48 4.16 -2.45 14.18
C GLN A 48 3.74 -0.98 14.27
N LEU A 49 4.48 -0.15 15.03
CA LEU A 49 4.23 1.29 15.09
C LEU A 49 4.44 1.98 13.72
N ALA A 50 5.48 1.62 12.98
CA ALA A 50 5.75 2.20 11.67
C ALA A 50 4.64 1.87 10.66
N VAL A 51 4.12 0.64 10.70
CA VAL A 51 2.99 0.21 9.87
C VAL A 51 1.69 0.94 10.25
N GLU A 52 1.34 1.00 11.55
CA GLU A 52 0.16 1.71 12.05
C GLU A 52 0.18 3.22 11.68
N ASN A 53 1.38 3.80 11.59
CA ASN A 53 1.57 5.20 11.20
C ASN A 53 1.80 5.42 9.69
N HIS A 54 1.58 4.40 8.85
CA HIS A 54 1.66 4.49 7.38
C HIS A 54 3.03 4.99 6.85
N ARG A 55 4.14 4.48 7.43
CA ARG A 55 5.51 4.93 7.13
C ARG A 55 6.33 3.89 6.35
N PRO A 56 6.12 3.73 5.03
CA PRO A 56 6.76 2.68 4.23
C PRO A 56 8.29 2.75 4.25
N PHE A 57 8.89 3.94 4.22
CA PHE A 57 10.35 4.07 4.24
C PHE A 57 10.97 3.70 5.59
N VAL A 58 10.29 4.00 6.70
CA VAL A 58 10.70 3.54 8.02
C VAL A 58 10.58 2.02 8.12
N VAL A 59 9.48 1.45 7.60
CA VAL A 59 9.28 0.00 7.52
C VAL A 59 10.41 -0.67 6.73
N ASP A 60 10.76 -0.16 5.55
CA ASP A 60 11.84 -0.70 4.73
C ASP A 60 13.18 -0.72 5.48
N ILE A 61 13.54 0.39 6.15
CA ILE A 61 14.76 0.45 6.97
C ILE A 61 14.73 -0.58 8.09
N LEU A 62 13.63 -0.71 8.83
CA LEU A 62 13.53 -1.67 9.94
C LEU A 62 13.69 -3.10 9.42
N LEU A 63 13.04 -3.45 8.32
CA LEU A 63 13.14 -4.76 7.67
C LEU A 63 14.53 -5.04 7.08
N ASP A 64 15.25 -4.00 6.65
CA ASP A 64 16.65 -4.11 6.21
C ASP A 64 17.63 -4.34 7.37
N HIS A 65 17.27 -3.92 8.58
CA HIS A 65 18.07 -4.11 9.79
C HIS A 65 17.57 -5.27 10.65
N GLY A 66 16.82 -6.21 10.04
CA GLY A 66 16.48 -7.49 10.64
C GLY A 66 15.25 -7.49 11.54
N ALA A 67 14.37 -6.48 11.42
CA ALA A 67 13.04 -6.58 12.03
C ALA A 67 12.30 -7.80 11.45
N ASP A 68 11.75 -8.64 12.33
CA ASP A 68 11.08 -9.87 11.93
C ASP A 68 9.66 -9.56 11.44
N PRO A 69 9.37 -9.71 10.13
CA PRO A 69 8.07 -9.35 9.58
C PRO A 69 6.97 -10.28 10.05
N SER A 70 7.27 -11.51 10.52
CA SER A 70 6.27 -12.44 11.05
C SER A 70 5.68 -12.00 12.40
N LYS A 71 6.34 -11.07 13.09
CA LYS A 71 5.83 -10.46 14.33
C LYS A 71 4.81 -9.35 14.09
N TYR A 72 4.69 -8.89 12.85
CA TYR A 72 3.62 -7.96 12.50
C TYR A 72 2.28 -8.71 12.48
N VAL A 73 1.28 -8.14 13.14
CA VAL A 73 -0.08 -8.68 13.17
C VAL A 73 -1.01 -7.63 12.59
N PHE A 74 -1.77 -8.01 11.56
CA PHE A 74 -2.77 -7.13 10.96
C PHE A 74 -3.85 -6.73 11.98
N PRO A 75 -4.28 -5.46 11.98
CA PRO A 75 -5.31 -4.99 12.90
C PRO A 75 -6.67 -5.63 12.62
N TYR A 76 -7.57 -5.56 13.61
CA TYR A 76 -8.97 -5.92 13.43
C TYR A 76 -9.68 -4.95 12.47
N GLU A 77 -10.69 -5.45 11.77
CA GLU A 77 -11.47 -4.71 10.77
C GLU A 77 -11.93 -3.34 11.25
N SER A 78 -12.56 -3.27 12.43
CA SER A 78 -13.05 -2.02 13.01
C SER A 78 -11.96 -0.99 13.27
N TYR A 79 -10.74 -1.45 13.55
CA TYR A 79 -9.59 -0.57 13.72
C TYR A 79 -9.01 -0.14 12.38
N PHE A 80 -8.99 -1.03 11.39
CA PHE A 80 -8.44 -0.75 10.06
C PHE A 80 -9.34 0.21 9.27
N LEU A 81 -10.64 -0.07 9.21
CA LEU A 81 -11.60 0.65 8.36
C LEU A 81 -11.96 2.06 8.86
N LYS A 82 -11.76 2.35 10.15
CA LYS A 82 -12.02 3.70 10.71
C LYS A 82 -11.24 4.82 10.00
N HIS A 83 -10.17 4.47 9.27
CA HIS A 83 -9.31 5.40 8.54
C HIS A 83 -9.79 5.69 7.10
N PHE A 84 -10.81 4.98 6.60
CA PHE A 84 -11.22 5.00 5.19
C PHE A 84 -12.61 5.62 4.94
N HIS A 85 -13.15 6.41 5.87
CA HIS A 85 -14.45 7.05 5.70
C HIS A 85 -14.37 8.42 5.02
N GLY A 86 -14.97 8.53 3.84
CA GLY A 86 -15.18 9.78 3.10
C GLY A 86 -13.99 10.24 2.24
N PHE A 87 -14.19 11.33 1.49
CA PHE A 87 -13.14 11.92 0.66
C PHE A 87 -12.17 12.75 1.52
N ASP A 88 -11.02 12.16 1.85
CA ASP A 88 -9.83 12.82 2.41
C ASP A 88 -8.72 12.75 1.35
N PRO A 89 -8.18 13.86 0.81
CA PRO A 89 -7.05 13.78 -0.14
C PRO A 89 -5.85 12.98 0.39
N CYS A 90 -5.69 12.89 1.72
CA CYS A 90 -4.67 12.07 2.38
C CYS A 90 -4.99 10.56 2.33
N ILE A 91 -6.22 10.16 1.97
CA ILE A 91 -6.62 8.76 1.83
C ILE A 91 -5.81 8.07 0.74
N LEU A 92 -5.50 8.79 -0.35
CA LEU A 92 -4.68 8.30 -1.43
C LEU A 92 -3.25 8.03 -0.95
N GLU A 93 -2.69 8.92 -0.15
CA GLU A 93 -1.37 8.73 0.47
C GLU A 93 -1.37 7.52 1.41
N LYS A 94 -2.33 7.45 2.35
CA LYS A 94 -2.47 6.33 3.30
C LYS A 94 -2.59 4.99 2.57
N MET A 95 -3.41 4.94 1.52
CA MET A 95 -3.60 3.73 0.71
C MET A 95 -2.34 3.34 -0.05
N THR A 96 -1.66 4.31 -0.67
CA THR A 96 -0.39 4.04 -1.36
C THR A 96 0.65 3.50 -0.38
N SER A 97 0.77 4.13 0.79
CA SER A 97 1.65 3.68 1.86
C SER A 97 1.31 2.26 2.33
N GLY A 98 0.02 1.96 2.55
CA GLY A 98 -0.44 0.65 2.99
C GLY A 98 -0.12 -0.45 1.97
N LEU A 99 -0.42 -0.22 0.69
CA LEU A 99 -0.09 -1.17 -0.38
C LEU A 99 1.42 -1.40 -0.51
N MET A 100 2.23 -0.34 -0.39
CA MET A 100 3.68 -0.44 -0.42
C MET A 100 4.22 -1.22 0.79
N ILE A 101 3.69 -0.97 1.99
CA ILE A 101 4.06 -1.70 3.21
C ILE A 101 3.78 -3.19 3.06
N VAL A 102 2.62 -3.54 2.50
CA VAL A 102 2.26 -4.95 2.23
C VAL A 102 3.28 -5.59 1.31
N GLU A 103 3.65 -4.95 0.20
CA GLU A 103 4.66 -5.48 -0.73
C GLU A 103 6.04 -5.63 -0.06
N LEU A 104 6.43 -4.67 0.80
CA LEU A 104 7.67 -4.74 1.57
C LEU A 104 7.68 -5.91 2.57
N LEU A 105 6.58 -6.12 3.28
CA LEU A 105 6.42 -7.23 4.23
C LEU A 105 6.47 -8.57 3.50
N GLU A 106 5.75 -8.72 2.39
CA GLU A 106 5.77 -9.94 1.57
C GLU A 106 7.16 -10.25 1.01
N LYS A 107 7.86 -9.24 0.50
CA LYS A 107 9.24 -9.36 0.01
C LYS A 107 10.20 -9.84 1.09
N LYS A 108 9.89 -9.58 2.36
CA LYS A 108 10.69 -9.98 3.52
C LYS A 108 10.19 -11.28 4.17
N GLY A 109 9.19 -11.93 3.58
CA GLY A 109 8.72 -13.26 3.97
C GLY A 109 7.47 -13.30 4.83
N HIS A 110 6.78 -12.17 5.05
CA HIS A 110 5.46 -12.19 5.70
C HIS A 110 4.38 -12.53 4.67
N GLU A 111 3.69 -13.65 4.88
CA GLU A 111 2.59 -14.07 4.03
C GLU A 111 1.31 -13.29 4.39
N LEU A 112 0.71 -12.62 3.39
CA LEU A 112 -0.59 -12.00 3.57
C LEU A 112 -1.67 -13.06 3.37
N ASP A 113 -2.45 -13.34 4.42
CA ASP A 113 -3.59 -14.25 4.33
C ASP A 113 -4.82 -13.60 3.64
N LEU A 114 -5.76 -14.45 3.21
CA LEU A 114 -7.00 -14.01 2.56
C LEU A 114 -7.82 -13.05 3.41
N ARG A 115 -7.90 -13.28 4.73
CA ARG A 115 -8.68 -12.42 5.64
C ARG A 115 -8.13 -10.98 5.60
N ASN A 116 -6.83 -10.82 5.70
CA ASN A 116 -6.17 -9.51 5.72
C ASN A 116 -6.18 -8.87 4.33
N ALA A 117 -6.10 -9.67 3.27
CA ALA A 117 -6.31 -9.19 1.92
C ALA A 117 -7.72 -8.63 1.70
N LEU A 118 -8.75 -9.33 2.19
CA LEU A 118 -10.13 -8.85 2.16
C LEU A 118 -10.29 -7.54 2.95
N LEU A 119 -9.57 -7.34 4.07
CA LEU A 119 -9.57 -6.06 4.78
C LEU A 119 -9.03 -4.91 3.92
N ILE A 120 -7.92 -5.13 3.22
CA ILE A 120 -7.35 -4.13 2.30
C ILE A 120 -8.30 -3.86 1.13
N LEU A 121 -8.92 -4.90 0.58
CA LEU A 121 -9.92 -4.77 -0.49
C LEU A 121 -11.15 -3.98 -0.01
N LYS A 122 -11.67 -4.24 1.20
CA LYS A 122 -12.75 -3.44 1.80
C LYS A 122 -12.36 -1.97 1.93
N GLY A 123 -11.16 -1.68 2.44
CA GLY A 123 -10.63 -0.31 2.51
C GLY A 123 -10.62 0.38 1.13
N LEU A 124 -10.18 -0.33 0.08
CA LEU A 124 -10.21 0.19 -1.30
C LEU A 124 -11.63 0.52 -1.80
N VAL A 125 -12.63 -0.25 -1.38
CA VAL A 125 -14.04 0.00 -1.72
C VAL A 125 -14.58 1.21 -0.96
N GLU A 126 -14.29 1.32 0.34
CA GLU A 126 -14.73 2.43 1.18
C GLU A 126 -14.12 3.78 0.76
N CYS A 127 -12.93 3.76 0.16
CA CYS A 127 -12.29 4.95 -0.44
C CYS A 127 -12.99 5.46 -1.71
N GLU A 128 -14.05 4.78 -2.20
CA GLU A 128 -14.79 5.09 -3.43
C GLU A 128 -13.94 5.07 -4.72
N PHE A 129 -12.68 4.66 -4.68
CA PHE A 129 -11.80 4.58 -5.86
C PHE A 129 -12.30 3.62 -6.95
N LEU A 130 -13.17 2.67 -6.57
CA LEU A 130 -13.76 1.68 -7.46
C LEU A 130 -15.16 2.07 -7.94
N ASP A 131 -15.69 3.22 -7.52
CA ASP A 131 -16.95 3.74 -8.05
C ASP A 131 -16.76 4.07 -9.55
N ARG A 132 -17.56 3.42 -10.38
CA ARG A 132 -17.44 3.45 -11.84
C ARG A 132 -18.15 4.63 -12.48
N SER A 133 -18.61 5.61 -11.70
CA SER A 133 -19.28 6.78 -12.28
C SER A 133 -18.39 7.55 -13.27
N MET A 134 -17.06 7.38 -13.22
CA MET A 134 -16.11 8.13 -14.06
C MET A 134 -15.27 7.24 -14.97
N ASN A 135 -15.62 7.25 -16.26
CA ASN A 135 -14.74 6.80 -17.32
C ASN A 135 -13.70 7.91 -17.64
N PRO A 136 -12.38 7.66 -17.51
CA PRO A 136 -11.34 8.66 -17.81
C PRO A 136 -11.42 9.22 -19.23
N GLU A 137 -11.99 8.46 -20.17
CA GLU A 137 -12.19 8.90 -21.56
C GLU A 137 -13.25 10.01 -21.70
N PHE A 138 -13.99 10.36 -20.64
CA PHE A 138 -15.20 11.20 -20.72
C PHE A 138 -15.28 12.40 -19.80
N TRP A 139 -14.30 12.69 -18.93
CA TRP A 139 -14.41 13.87 -18.07
C TRP A 139 -13.70 15.12 -18.66
N PRO A 140 -14.39 16.27 -18.76
CA PRO A 140 -13.79 17.49 -19.28
C PRO A 140 -12.80 18.06 -18.26
N ILE A 141 -11.52 18.02 -18.61
CA ILE A 141 -10.46 18.68 -17.83
C ILE A 141 -10.53 20.19 -18.09
N THR A 142 -10.70 20.99 -17.04
CA THR A 142 -10.61 22.45 -17.15
C THR A 142 -9.23 22.88 -17.65
N THR A 143 -9.15 23.99 -18.38
CA THR A 143 -7.88 24.50 -18.92
C THR A 143 -6.85 24.74 -17.82
N ASP A 144 -7.31 25.18 -16.64
CA ASP A 144 -6.47 25.41 -15.47
C ASP A 144 -5.88 24.09 -14.91
N PHE A 145 -6.73 23.09 -14.63
CA PHE A 145 -6.25 21.78 -14.18
C PHE A 145 -5.33 21.11 -15.20
N ALA A 146 -5.66 21.21 -16.49
CA ALA A 146 -4.83 20.69 -17.57
C ALA A 146 -3.45 21.37 -17.63
N SER A 147 -3.36 22.66 -17.33
CA SER A 147 -2.09 23.38 -17.26
C SER A 147 -1.27 22.92 -16.06
N GLN A 148 -1.86 22.91 -14.87
CA GLN A 148 -1.18 22.54 -13.63
C GLN A 148 -0.69 21.08 -13.66
N SER A 149 -1.53 20.16 -14.12
CA SER A 149 -1.18 18.73 -14.22
C SER A 149 -0.07 18.44 -15.24
N LYS A 150 0.20 19.31 -16.21
CA LYS A 150 1.38 19.17 -17.10
C LYS A 150 2.68 19.52 -16.39
N GLU A 151 2.64 20.41 -15.41
CA GLU A 151 3.81 20.87 -14.63
C GLU A 151 4.14 19.97 -13.43
N ILE A 152 3.24 19.05 -13.09
CA ILE A 152 3.43 18.04 -12.06
C ILE A 152 4.07 16.82 -12.72
N MET A 153 5.36 16.62 -12.44
CA MET A 153 6.08 15.43 -12.87
C MET A 153 5.92 14.34 -11.82
N ILE A 154 5.39 13.19 -12.24
CA ILE A 154 5.39 11.96 -11.43
C ILE A 154 6.81 11.38 -11.39
N ARG A 155 7.53 11.54 -12.50
CA ARG A 155 8.89 11.04 -12.68
C ARG A 155 9.67 11.99 -13.57
N SER A 156 10.82 12.44 -13.10
CA SER A 156 11.73 13.30 -13.84
C SER A 156 12.99 12.52 -14.26
N ASN A 157 13.66 12.97 -15.32
CA ASN A 157 14.96 12.38 -15.69
C ASN A 157 16.10 12.86 -14.76
N ASP A 158 15.81 13.84 -13.90
CA ASP A 158 16.75 14.47 -12.98
C ASP A 158 16.67 13.88 -11.56
N ASP A 159 15.84 12.84 -11.34
CA ASP A 159 15.64 12.16 -10.03
C ASP A 159 16.88 11.36 -9.56
N ASN A 160 18.08 11.73 -10.00
CA ASN A 160 19.37 11.30 -9.45
C ASN A 160 19.65 12.00 -8.09
N ASP A 161 18.67 12.04 -7.20
CA ASP A 161 18.90 12.50 -5.84
C ASP A 161 19.57 11.37 -5.05
N ALA A 162 20.90 11.32 -5.13
CA ALA A 162 21.76 10.28 -4.54
C ALA A 162 21.65 10.15 -3.01
N ASN A 163 20.87 11.01 -2.35
CA ASN A 163 20.64 11.00 -0.91
C ASN A 163 19.40 10.18 -0.48
N ASP A 164 18.48 9.86 -1.39
CA ASP A 164 17.28 9.05 -1.12
C ASP A 164 17.57 7.56 -1.40
N LYS A 165 18.33 6.92 -0.50
CA LYS A 165 18.74 5.51 -0.65
C LYS A 165 17.57 4.53 -0.58
N GLY A 166 16.42 4.91 -0.02
CA GLY A 166 15.19 4.11 0.00
C GLY A 166 14.61 3.95 -1.40
N ALA A 167 14.52 5.04 -2.16
CA ALA A 167 14.11 5.01 -3.57
C ALA A 167 15.16 4.38 -4.50
N ALA A 168 16.44 4.43 -4.12
CA ALA A 168 17.54 3.96 -4.97
C ALA A 168 17.53 2.44 -5.26
N ARG A 169 16.91 1.61 -4.39
CA ARG A 169 16.86 0.15 -4.59
C ARG A 169 15.86 -0.29 -5.66
N GLU A 170 14.71 0.40 -5.80
CA GLU A 170 13.76 0.15 -6.88
C GLU A 170 14.15 0.86 -8.18
N ALA A 171 14.76 2.06 -8.08
CA ALA A 171 15.21 2.82 -9.24
C ALA A 171 16.36 2.14 -10.03
N LYS A 172 17.19 1.34 -9.37
CA LYS A 172 18.38 0.71 -10.00
C LYS A 172 18.04 -0.29 -11.12
N ASN A 173 16.81 -0.78 -11.19
CA ASN A 173 16.33 -1.67 -12.25
C ASN A 173 15.66 -0.94 -13.43
N LEU A 174 15.57 0.39 -13.44
CA LEU A 174 14.59 1.13 -14.27
C LEU A 174 15.13 2.40 -14.96
N LEU A 175 16.42 2.40 -15.33
CA LEU A 175 17.14 3.54 -15.93
C LEU A 175 16.60 4.07 -17.28
N ASP A 176 15.62 3.40 -17.92
CA ASP A 176 15.19 3.71 -19.29
C ASP A 176 13.73 4.23 -19.46
N ARG A 177 12.98 4.50 -18.38
CA ARG A 177 11.60 5.01 -18.57
C ARG A 177 11.61 6.50 -19.00
N PRO A 178 10.62 6.96 -19.79
CA PRO A 178 10.48 8.37 -20.18
C PRO A 178 9.83 9.22 -19.06
N SER A 179 10.14 10.52 -19.01
CA SER A 179 9.52 11.47 -18.07
C SER A 179 8.00 11.44 -18.19
N LEU A 180 7.29 11.43 -17.06
CA LEU A 180 5.84 11.28 -17.03
C LEU A 180 5.20 12.38 -16.19
N SER A 181 4.40 13.22 -16.84
CA SER A 181 3.56 14.23 -16.16
C SER A 181 2.26 13.62 -15.68
N LEU A 182 1.63 14.25 -14.67
CA LEU A 182 0.31 13.87 -14.20
C LEU A 182 -0.73 13.92 -15.32
N TYR A 183 -0.67 14.95 -16.19
CA TYR A 183 -1.56 15.07 -17.34
C TYR A 183 -1.48 13.87 -18.30
N ASN A 184 -0.28 13.43 -18.64
CA ASN A 184 -0.10 12.27 -19.51
C ASN A 184 -0.49 10.99 -18.79
N PHE A 185 -0.14 10.86 -17.50
CA PHE A 185 -0.49 9.71 -16.67
C PHE A 185 -2.01 9.48 -16.60
N LEU A 186 -2.81 10.53 -16.39
CA LEU A 186 -4.26 10.43 -16.32
C LEU A 186 -4.92 9.97 -17.63
N ARG A 187 -4.20 10.05 -18.75
CA ARG A 187 -4.67 9.64 -20.09
C ARG A 187 -4.15 8.27 -20.52
N LEU A 188 -3.30 7.63 -19.72
CA LEU A 188 -2.81 6.29 -20.02
C LEU A 188 -3.85 5.23 -19.65
N ARG A 189 -3.87 4.13 -20.40
CA ARG A 189 -4.70 2.98 -20.00
C ARG A 189 -4.12 2.35 -18.75
N PRO A 190 -4.93 1.99 -17.73
CA PRO A 190 -4.44 1.45 -16.47
C PRO A 190 -3.47 0.26 -16.60
N LYS A 191 -3.62 -0.59 -17.63
CA LYS A 191 -2.72 -1.72 -17.92
C LYS A 191 -1.33 -1.29 -18.38
N GLU A 192 -1.21 -0.17 -19.08
CA GLU A 192 0.05 0.39 -19.55
C GLU A 192 0.76 1.10 -18.40
N THR A 193 0.01 1.82 -17.57
CA THR A 193 0.53 2.60 -16.44
C THR A 193 1.15 1.73 -15.34
N GLU A 194 0.62 0.53 -15.13
CA GLU A 194 1.14 -0.45 -14.15
C GLU A 194 2.62 -0.80 -14.38
N LYS A 195 3.11 -0.67 -15.62
CA LYS A 195 4.53 -0.93 -15.96
C LYS A 195 5.40 0.32 -15.89
N LEU A 196 4.81 1.50 -15.69
CA LEU A 196 5.49 2.79 -15.82
C LEU A 196 5.72 3.47 -14.47
N VAL A 197 4.92 3.16 -13.46
CA VAL A 197 4.92 3.86 -12.16
C VAL A 197 5.05 2.86 -11.00
N THR A 198 5.82 3.22 -9.98
CA THR A 198 6.00 2.48 -8.72
C THR A 198 5.16 3.09 -7.58
N TYR A 199 5.03 2.38 -6.45
CA TYR A 199 4.41 2.97 -5.26
C TYR A 199 5.19 4.19 -4.76
N VAL A 200 6.52 4.18 -4.86
CA VAL A 200 7.37 5.33 -4.51
C VAL A 200 7.05 6.54 -5.38
N ASP A 201 6.92 6.37 -6.70
CA ASP A 201 6.57 7.45 -7.62
C ASP A 201 5.18 8.04 -7.28
N CYS A 202 4.20 7.18 -6.97
CA CYS A 202 2.88 7.60 -6.54
C CYS A 202 2.92 8.36 -5.21
N LEU A 203 3.71 7.90 -4.22
CA LEU A 203 3.88 8.59 -2.94
C LEU A 203 4.51 9.98 -3.13
N LYS A 204 5.56 10.08 -3.95
CA LYS A 204 6.21 11.35 -4.29
C LYS A 204 5.21 12.32 -4.94
N LEU A 205 4.38 11.82 -5.86
CA LEU A 205 3.32 12.60 -6.48
C LEU A 205 2.35 13.18 -5.44
N VAL A 206 1.73 12.32 -4.63
CA VAL A 206 0.63 12.74 -3.71
C VAL A 206 1.14 13.60 -2.56
N ARG A 207 2.39 13.42 -2.15
CA ARG A 207 3.05 14.24 -1.12
C ARG A 207 3.53 15.59 -1.65
N SER A 208 3.66 15.75 -2.97
CA SER A 208 4.19 16.98 -3.57
C SER A 208 3.30 18.19 -3.30
N GLU A 209 3.93 19.32 -3.00
CA GLU A 209 3.22 20.59 -2.79
C GLU A 209 2.41 21.02 -4.01
N LYS A 210 2.87 20.67 -5.22
CA LYS A 210 2.12 20.98 -6.45
C LYS A 210 0.83 20.17 -6.53
N PHE A 211 0.85 18.89 -6.18
CA PHE A 211 -0.35 18.04 -6.15
C PHE A 211 -1.35 18.51 -5.09
N LYS A 212 -0.87 18.82 -3.89
CA LYS A 212 -1.70 19.35 -2.80
C LYS A 212 -2.36 20.70 -3.10
N LYS A 213 -1.77 21.48 -4.02
CA LYS A 213 -2.29 22.78 -4.47
C LYS A 213 -3.27 22.68 -5.64
N LEU A 214 -3.50 21.48 -6.19
CA LEU A 214 -4.50 21.31 -7.25
C LEU A 214 -5.89 21.74 -6.75
N PRO A 215 -6.72 22.37 -7.60
CA PRO A 215 -8.04 22.83 -7.21
C PRO A 215 -8.87 21.70 -6.60
N CYS A 216 -9.39 21.93 -5.40
CA CYS A 216 -10.36 21.02 -4.79
C CYS A 216 -11.61 20.97 -5.66
N GLY A 217 -12.15 19.78 -5.89
CA GLY A 217 -13.35 19.62 -6.70
C GLY A 217 -13.38 18.29 -7.42
N TYR A 218 -14.22 18.25 -8.45
CA TYR A 218 -14.47 17.07 -9.26
C TYR A 218 -13.17 16.55 -9.91
N GLU A 219 -12.32 17.42 -10.42
CA GLU A 219 -11.09 17.04 -11.12
C GLU A 219 -10.07 16.39 -10.19
N LEU A 220 -9.92 16.91 -8.97
CA LEU A 220 -9.05 16.30 -7.96
C LEU A 220 -9.59 14.93 -7.54
N ARG A 221 -10.91 14.80 -7.35
CA ARG A 221 -11.54 13.50 -7.05
C ARG A 221 -11.27 12.48 -8.15
N SER A 222 -11.55 12.86 -9.40
CA SER A 222 -11.29 12.05 -10.60
C SER A 222 -9.82 11.62 -10.68
N CYS A 223 -8.90 12.56 -10.43
CA CYS A 223 -7.47 12.29 -10.41
C CYS A 223 -7.10 11.27 -9.33
N THR A 224 -7.63 11.43 -8.12
CA THR A 224 -7.35 10.50 -7.02
C THR A 224 -7.90 9.10 -7.28
N GLU A 225 -9.07 8.99 -7.90
CA GLU A 225 -9.65 7.72 -8.33
C GLU A 225 -8.77 7.01 -9.35
N VAL A 226 -8.33 7.71 -10.41
CA VAL A 226 -7.45 7.12 -11.43
C VAL A 226 -6.13 6.64 -10.81
N VAL A 227 -5.49 7.46 -9.97
CA VAL A 227 -4.25 7.08 -9.29
C VAL A 227 -4.49 5.87 -8.37
N GLY A 228 -5.59 5.87 -7.60
CA GLY A 228 -6.03 4.77 -6.71
C GLY A 228 -6.29 3.45 -7.44
N GLN A 229 -6.96 3.51 -8.60
CA GLN A 229 -7.23 2.35 -9.44
C GLN A 229 -5.94 1.73 -9.99
N ILE A 230 -4.98 2.56 -10.39
CA ILE A 230 -3.70 2.13 -10.95
C ILE A 230 -2.84 1.48 -9.86
N MET A 231 -2.65 2.14 -8.72
CA MET A 231 -1.80 1.63 -7.63
C MET A 231 -2.32 0.32 -7.05
N SER A 232 -3.64 0.15 -6.96
CA SER A 232 -4.26 -1.04 -6.37
C SER A 232 -4.43 -2.18 -7.39
N ARG A 233 -4.21 -1.92 -8.68
CA ARG A 233 -4.52 -2.86 -9.77
C ARG A 233 -3.86 -4.22 -9.59
N ARG A 234 -2.56 -4.24 -9.26
CA ARG A 234 -1.80 -5.49 -9.05
C ARG A 234 -2.38 -6.29 -7.90
N PHE A 235 -2.54 -5.62 -6.77
CA PHE A 235 -3.09 -6.19 -5.55
C PHE A 235 -4.50 -6.77 -5.79
N ARG A 236 -5.39 -5.97 -6.39
CA ARG A 236 -6.77 -6.37 -6.71
C ARG A 236 -6.81 -7.58 -7.64
N ARG A 237 -5.98 -7.61 -8.69
CA ARG A 237 -5.95 -8.73 -9.64
C ARG A 237 -5.47 -10.03 -9.02
N ARG A 238 -4.38 -9.95 -8.24
CA ARG A 238 -3.84 -11.12 -7.53
C ARG A 238 -4.90 -11.71 -6.62
N TRP A 239 -5.49 -10.88 -5.76
CA TRP A 239 -6.45 -11.37 -4.77
C TRP A 239 -7.81 -11.75 -5.37
N ALA A 240 -8.24 -11.09 -6.44
CA ALA A 240 -9.43 -11.52 -7.17
C ALA A 240 -9.25 -12.90 -7.83
N LEU A 241 -8.04 -13.23 -8.29
CA LEU A 241 -7.75 -14.57 -8.80
C LEU A 241 -7.87 -15.60 -7.69
N GLU A 242 -7.24 -15.37 -6.53
CA GLU A 242 -7.33 -16.27 -5.38
C GLU A 242 -8.77 -16.47 -4.92
N ILE A 243 -9.50 -15.37 -4.69
CA ILE A 243 -10.92 -15.40 -4.30
C ILE A 243 -11.76 -16.14 -5.34
N PHE A 244 -11.55 -15.88 -6.63
CA PHE A 244 -12.32 -16.53 -7.68
C PHE A 244 -12.03 -18.04 -7.75
N MET A 245 -10.79 -18.46 -7.55
CA MET A 245 -10.44 -19.88 -7.48
C MET A 245 -11.11 -20.56 -6.28
N GLU A 246 -11.15 -19.92 -5.12
CA GLU A 246 -11.88 -20.43 -3.94
C GLU A 246 -13.39 -20.51 -4.18
N LEU A 247 -14.00 -19.45 -4.72
CA LEU A 247 -15.44 -19.40 -5.04
C LEU A 247 -15.85 -20.46 -6.05
N THR A 248 -14.96 -20.82 -6.97
CA THR A 248 -15.18 -21.90 -7.94
C THR A 248 -14.75 -23.26 -7.41
N SER A 249 -14.35 -23.37 -6.15
CA SER A 249 -13.84 -24.60 -5.53
C SER A 249 -12.76 -25.28 -6.38
N TYR A 250 -11.89 -24.47 -6.99
CA TYR A 250 -10.80 -24.89 -7.86
C TYR A 250 -11.22 -25.78 -9.05
N GLN A 251 -12.48 -25.68 -9.50
CA GLN A 251 -13.01 -26.50 -10.60
C GLN A 251 -12.50 -26.07 -11.99
N LEU A 252 -11.90 -24.89 -12.09
CA LEU A 252 -11.34 -24.35 -13.34
C LEU A 252 -9.81 -24.37 -13.29
N PRO A 253 -9.12 -24.73 -14.40
CA PRO A 253 -7.67 -24.59 -14.47
C PRO A 253 -7.22 -23.16 -14.23
N ILE A 254 -6.08 -22.97 -13.57
CA ILE A 254 -5.55 -21.63 -13.22
C ILE A 254 -5.46 -20.68 -14.43
N LEU A 255 -5.04 -21.18 -15.60
CA LEU A 255 -4.96 -20.40 -16.83
C LEU A 255 -6.32 -19.87 -17.32
N CYS A 256 -7.41 -20.60 -17.04
CA CYS A 256 -8.76 -20.16 -17.34
C CYS A 256 -9.17 -19.03 -16.39
N CYS A 257 -8.92 -19.20 -15.09
CA CYS A 257 -9.16 -18.18 -14.08
C CYS A 257 -8.40 -16.89 -14.40
N GLU A 258 -7.10 -16.99 -14.71
CA GLU A 258 -6.28 -15.84 -15.11
C GLU A 258 -6.84 -15.11 -16.33
N LYS A 259 -7.32 -15.84 -17.34
CA LYS A 259 -7.97 -15.24 -18.52
C LYS A 259 -9.25 -14.49 -18.16
N ILE A 260 -10.08 -15.08 -17.30
CA ILE A 260 -11.32 -14.44 -16.81
C ILE A 260 -10.97 -13.15 -16.05
N ILE A 261 -10.09 -13.25 -15.04
CA ILE A 261 -9.65 -12.12 -14.23
C ILE A 261 -9.04 -10.98 -15.07
N ASN A 262 -8.34 -11.31 -16.16
CA ASN A 262 -7.77 -10.31 -17.07
C ASN A 262 -8.82 -9.54 -17.89
N LEU A 263 -10.03 -10.07 -18.05
CA LEU A 263 -11.16 -9.44 -18.74
C LEU A 263 -12.02 -8.60 -17.79
N LEU A 264 -11.89 -8.80 -16.48
CA LEU A 264 -12.69 -8.13 -15.48
C LEU A 264 -12.36 -6.65 -15.36
N ASN A 265 -13.41 -5.87 -15.15
CA ASN A 265 -13.33 -4.47 -14.85
C ASN A 265 -13.42 -4.19 -13.34
N ASP A 266 -13.24 -2.94 -12.92
CA ASP A 266 -13.22 -2.55 -11.50
C ASP A 266 -14.51 -2.89 -10.73
N GLN A 267 -15.68 -2.91 -11.39
CA GLN A 267 -16.94 -3.33 -10.77
C GLN A 267 -17.06 -4.85 -10.66
N ASP A 268 -16.58 -5.60 -11.65
CA ASP A 268 -16.57 -7.05 -11.56
C ASP A 268 -15.66 -7.50 -10.39
N PHE A 269 -14.56 -6.78 -10.16
CA PHE A 269 -13.70 -6.98 -9.00
C PHE A 269 -14.44 -6.72 -7.68
N LEU A 270 -15.22 -5.66 -7.59
CA LEU A 270 -16.06 -5.38 -6.42
C LEU A 270 -17.05 -6.53 -6.18
N GLY A 271 -17.69 -7.04 -7.23
CA GLY A 271 -18.57 -8.20 -7.15
C GLY A 271 -17.91 -9.45 -6.59
N ILE A 272 -16.66 -9.74 -7.01
CA ILE A 272 -15.87 -10.85 -6.47
C ILE A 272 -15.57 -10.65 -4.97
N CYS A 273 -15.18 -9.45 -4.57
CA CYS A 273 -14.89 -9.14 -3.17
C CYS A 273 -16.14 -9.33 -2.29
N LEU A 274 -17.29 -8.82 -2.74
CA LEU A 274 -18.57 -8.97 -2.04
C LEU A 274 -19.01 -10.44 -1.95
N ALA A 275 -18.81 -11.22 -3.01
CA ALA A 275 -19.14 -12.64 -3.01
C ALA A 275 -18.32 -13.43 -1.97
N ALA A 276 -17.05 -13.07 -1.76
CA ALA A 276 -16.18 -13.69 -0.75
C ALA A 276 -16.69 -13.49 0.69
N GLU A 277 -17.39 -12.40 0.96
CA GLU A 277 -17.95 -12.10 2.29
C GLU A 277 -19.18 -12.94 2.63
N ILE A 278 -19.88 -13.43 1.60
CA ILE A 278 -21.12 -14.21 1.74
C ILE A 278 -20.82 -15.69 2.00
N VAL A 279 -19.63 -16.18 1.63
CA VAL A 279 -19.22 -17.56 1.90
C VAL A 279 -19.09 -17.76 3.42
N PRO A 280 -19.87 -18.66 4.04
CA PRO A 280 -19.72 -18.92 5.46
C PRO A 280 -18.30 -19.43 5.74
N LYS A 281 -17.62 -18.78 6.69
CA LYS A 281 -16.33 -19.21 7.23
C LYS A 281 -16.49 -20.51 8.02
N GLU A 282 -16.76 -21.61 7.35
CA GLU A 282 -16.57 -22.92 7.94
C GLU A 282 -15.06 -23.17 7.99
N GLU A 283 -14.57 -23.64 9.15
CA GLU A 283 -13.17 -24.02 9.44
C GLU A 283 -12.21 -22.93 9.95
N THR A 284 -12.51 -22.29 11.09
CA THR A 284 -11.46 -21.81 12.03
C THR A 284 -11.76 -22.05 13.51
N GLN A 285 -12.80 -22.83 13.85
CA GLN A 285 -13.18 -23.08 15.26
C GLN A 285 -12.73 -24.41 15.87
N ASN A 286 -11.94 -25.23 15.16
CA ASN A 286 -11.43 -26.49 15.71
C ASN A 286 -9.91 -26.48 15.92
N MET A 287 -9.42 -25.56 16.76
CA MET A 287 -8.27 -25.86 17.61
C MET A 287 -8.63 -25.57 19.06
N SER A 288 -9.10 -26.64 19.69
CA SER A 288 -9.41 -26.75 21.11
C SER A 288 -8.22 -26.36 21.98
N TYR A 289 -8.35 -25.28 22.75
CA TYR A 289 -7.61 -25.14 24.00
C TYR A 289 -8.22 -26.11 25.03
N CYS A 290 -7.66 -27.32 25.11
CA CYS A 290 -7.75 -28.12 26.33
C CYS A 290 -6.89 -27.43 27.40
N SER A 291 -7.52 -26.72 28.33
CA SER A 291 -6.86 -26.26 29.56
C SER A 291 -6.94 -27.36 30.63
N PRO A 292 -5.82 -27.76 31.27
CA PRO A 292 -5.83 -28.74 32.33
C PRO A 292 -6.07 -28.05 33.68
N ARG A 293 -7.33 -27.93 34.09
CA ARG A 293 -7.69 -27.68 35.50
C ARG A 293 -9.00 -28.41 35.80
N ASP A 294 -8.84 -29.62 36.35
CA ASP A 294 -9.67 -30.16 37.43
C ASP A 294 -9.17 -31.57 37.78
N ARG A 295 -8.20 -31.61 38.70
CA ARG A 295 -8.00 -32.73 39.64
C ARG A 295 -7.53 -32.13 40.96
N THR A 296 -8.50 -31.84 41.81
CA THR A 296 -8.37 -32.01 43.27
C THR A 296 -9.17 -33.23 43.65
#